data_AF-A0AAT9PGM4-F1
#
_entry.id   AF-A0AAT9PGM4-F1
#
_cell.length_a   1.000
_cell.length_b   1.000
_cell.length_c   1.000
_cell.angle_alpha   90.00
_cell.angle_beta   90.00
_cell.angle_gamma   90.00
#
_symmetry.space_group_name_H-M   'P 1'
#
loop_
_entity.id
_entity.type
_entity.pdbx_description
1 polymer ?
#
loop_
_entity_poly.entity_id
_entity_poly.type
_entity_poly.pdbx_seq_one_letter_code
_entity_poly.pdbx_strand_id
1 'polypeptide(L)'
;MNKKLLTTLTCCALFIGLAACSSNETGSTSKEPKADQEAQIEAEKTKKAEEHKRLEEQRKQEEAQRHQEEKKKQQAATKQEKVQFANCKDANNDGYYDITPESPAYASHLDRDGDGVACERNKGHKKSSKKH
;
A
#
# COMPACT_ATOMS: atom_id res chain seq x y z
N MET A 1 10.71 -0.32 21.06
CA MET A 1 11.84 -1.22 20.74
C MET A 1 11.40 -2.65 21.03
N ASN A 2 10.84 -3.31 20.01
CA ASN A 2 10.04 -4.53 20.18
C ASN A 2 10.92 -5.75 19.93
N LYS A 3 11.50 -6.29 21.01
CA LYS A 3 12.56 -7.32 21.02
C LYS A 3 12.05 -8.75 20.75
N LYS A 4 10.90 -8.91 20.09
CA LYS A 4 10.22 -10.23 19.93
C LYS A 4 10.35 -10.83 18.52
N LEU A 5 11.13 -10.21 17.64
CA LEU A 5 11.23 -10.60 16.22
C LEU A 5 12.47 -11.44 15.86
N LEU A 6 13.36 -11.74 16.82
CA LEU A 6 14.66 -12.38 16.53
C LEU A 6 14.72 -13.89 16.82
N THR A 7 13.71 -14.48 17.45
CA THR A 7 13.79 -15.87 17.93
C THR A 7 13.22 -16.93 16.97
N THR A 8 12.71 -16.55 15.80
CA THR A 8 12.01 -17.49 14.90
C THR A 8 12.75 -17.80 13.59
N LEU A 9 13.95 -17.25 13.37
CA LEU A 9 14.64 -17.38 12.07
C LEU A 9 15.71 -18.49 12.02
N THR A 10 16.02 -19.15 13.13
CA THR A 10 17.12 -20.13 13.22
C THR A 10 16.71 -21.59 13.07
N CYS A 11 15.43 -21.91 12.81
CA CYS A 11 14.96 -23.30 12.72
C CYS A 11 14.79 -23.84 11.29
N CYS A 12 14.89 -23.00 10.25
CA CYS A 12 14.63 -23.45 8.87
C CYS A 12 15.82 -24.14 8.17
N ALA A 13 16.96 -24.33 8.84
CA ALA A 13 18.16 -24.93 8.24
C ALA A 13 18.35 -26.44 8.50
N LEU A 14 17.39 -27.14 9.13
CA LEU A 14 17.56 -28.54 9.53
C LEU A 14 16.64 -29.57 8.84
N PHE A 15 15.84 -29.19 7.84
CA PHE A 15 14.85 -30.11 7.23
C PHE A 15 14.91 -30.28 5.70
N ILE A 16 16.10 -30.24 5.08
CA ILE A 16 16.24 -30.73 3.70
C ILE A 16 17.24 -31.88 3.68
N GLY A 17 16.79 -32.99 4.27
CA GLY A 17 17.39 -34.30 4.10
C GLY A 17 16.96 -34.92 2.77
N LEU A 18 17.96 -35.22 1.94
CA LEU A 18 18.12 -36.47 1.19
C LEU A 18 16.83 -37.16 0.72
N ALA A 19 16.44 -36.91 -0.54
CA ALA A 19 15.76 -37.90 -1.35
C ALA A 19 16.68 -38.28 -2.53
N ALA A 20 17.64 -39.17 -2.23
CA ALA A 20 18.35 -39.95 -3.22
C ALA A 20 17.72 -41.35 -3.28
N CYS A 21 16.91 -41.60 -4.31
CA CYS A 21 16.57 -42.92 -4.87
C CYS A 21 16.65 -42.68 -6.39
N SER A 22 17.63 -43.12 -7.18
CA SER A 22 18.35 -44.39 -7.34
C SER A 22 17.46 -45.59 -7.64
N SER A 23 17.62 -46.08 -8.89
CA SER A 23 17.24 -47.39 -9.46
C SER A 23 15.77 -47.51 -9.92
N ASN A 24 15.42 -48.15 -11.05
CA ASN A 24 16.11 -49.10 -11.93
C ASN A 24 15.39 -49.14 -13.30
N GLU A 25 16.11 -49.41 -14.39
CA GLU A 25 15.50 -49.80 -15.67
C GLU A 25 14.95 -51.24 -15.60
N THR A 26 13.71 -51.46 -16.04
CA THR A 26 13.22 -52.78 -16.50
C THR A 26 12.12 -52.59 -17.54
N GLY A 27 12.19 -53.40 -18.59
CA GLY A 27 11.49 -53.19 -19.85
C GLY A 27 10.05 -53.71 -19.94
N SER A 28 9.43 -53.28 -21.04
CA SER A 28 8.32 -53.85 -21.80
C SER A 28 7.27 -54.67 -21.04
N THR A 29 6.08 -54.10 -20.90
CA THR A 29 4.86 -54.77 -21.37
C THR A 29 3.91 -53.75 -22.00
N SER A 30 3.60 -53.98 -23.28
CA SER A 30 2.55 -53.33 -24.03
C SER A 30 1.21 -53.91 -23.60
N LYS A 31 0.33 -53.08 -23.02
CA LYS A 31 -1.11 -52.93 -23.34
C LYS A 31 -1.77 -51.98 -22.32
N GLU A 32 -2.35 -50.91 -22.87
CA GLU A 32 -3.22 -49.86 -22.28
C GLU A 32 -2.57 -48.72 -21.46
N PRO A 33 -2.24 -47.56 -22.10
CA PRO A 33 -1.88 -46.33 -21.36
C PRO A 33 -2.77 -45.10 -21.70
N LYS A 34 -3.92 -45.27 -22.37
CA LYS A 34 -4.74 -44.12 -22.82
C LYS A 34 -5.76 -43.64 -21.77
N ALA A 35 -6.35 -44.54 -21.00
CA ALA A 35 -7.37 -44.18 -20.01
C ALA A 35 -6.79 -43.42 -18.79
N ASP A 36 -5.61 -43.79 -18.31
CA ASP A 36 -4.99 -43.14 -17.15
C ASP A 36 -4.43 -41.74 -17.45
N GLN A 37 -3.96 -41.49 -18.69
CA GLN A 37 -3.48 -40.16 -19.10
C GLN A 37 -4.62 -39.15 -19.27
N GLU A 38 -5.75 -39.56 -19.83
CA GLU A 38 -6.93 -38.67 -19.96
C GLU A 38 -7.50 -38.30 -18.59
N ALA A 39 -7.55 -39.24 -17.64
CA ALA A 39 -7.96 -38.96 -16.27
C ALA A 39 -7.02 -38.00 -15.53
N GLN A 40 -5.70 -38.11 -15.76
CA GLN A 40 -4.71 -37.18 -15.19
C GLN A 40 -4.80 -35.77 -15.80
N ILE A 41 -5.03 -35.65 -17.11
CA ILE A 41 -5.22 -34.36 -17.79
C ILE A 41 -6.51 -33.67 -17.33
N GLU A 42 -7.58 -34.43 -17.08
CA GLU A 42 -8.84 -33.90 -16.56
C GLU A 42 -8.71 -33.44 -15.09
N ALA A 43 -7.99 -34.21 -14.27
CA ALA A 43 -7.65 -33.85 -12.90
C ALA A 43 -6.76 -32.59 -12.81
N GLU A 44 -5.82 -32.40 -13.76
CA GLU A 44 -5.00 -31.19 -13.82
C GLU A 44 -5.81 -29.98 -14.30
N LYS A 45 -6.68 -30.16 -15.29
CA LYS A 45 -7.59 -29.09 -15.74
C LYS A 45 -8.52 -28.62 -14.64
N THR A 46 -9.08 -29.54 -13.86
CA THR A 46 -9.95 -29.19 -12.71
C THR A 46 -9.17 -28.50 -11.60
N LYS A 47 -7.95 -28.96 -11.27
CA LYS A 47 -7.08 -28.26 -10.32
C LYS A 47 -6.69 -26.85 -10.77
N LYS A 48 -6.31 -26.67 -12.04
CA LYS A 48 -5.99 -25.35 -12.61
C LYS A 48 -7.20 -24.42 -12.64
N ALA A 49 -8.40 -24.94 -12.90
CA ALA A 49 -9.64 -24.16 -12.85
C ALA A 49 -9.98 -23.72 -11.42
N GLU A 50 -9.80 -24.60 -10.43
CA GLU A 50 -10.00 -24.24 -9.01
C GLU A 50 -8.96 -23.21 -8.54
N GLU A 51 -7.70 -23.39 -8.90
CA GLU A 51 -6.61 -22.47 -8.56
C GLU A 51 -6.85 -21.09 -9.18
N HIS A 52 -7.24 -21.03 -10.46
CA HIS A 52 -7.60 -19.78 -11.12
C HIS A 52 -8.77 -19.08 -10.42
N LYS A 53 -9.79 -19.85 -9.99
CA LYS A 53 -10.93 -19.30 -9.26
C LYS A 53 -10.53 -18.75 -7.88
N ARG A 54 -9.66 -19.44 -7.15
CA ARG A 54 -9.11 -18.95 -5.86
C ARG A 54 -8.25 -17.71 -6.04
N LEU A 55 -7.45 -17.65 -7.09
CA LEU A 55 -6.61 -16.48 -7.40
C LEU A 55 -7.48 -15.27 -7.77
N GLU A 56 -8.55 -15.45 -8.54
CA GLU A 56 -9.51 -14.40 -8.85
C GLU A 56 -10.20 -13.86 -7.60
N GLU A 57 -10.60 -14.75 -6.68
CA GLU A 57 -11.24 -14.36 -5.42
C GLU A 57 -10.29 -13.60 -4.50
N GLN A 58 -9.03 -14.04 -4.38
CA GLN A 58 -7.98 -13.32 -3.65
C GLN A 58 -7.74 -11.93 -4.24
N ARG A 59 -7.67 -11.81 -5.57
CA ARG A 59 -7.52 -10.51 -6.23
C ARG A 59 -8.71 -9.58 -5.96
N LYS A 60 -9.94 -10.09 -5.98
CA LYS A 60 -11.14 -9.28 -5.63
C LYS A 60 -11.11 -8.82 -4.19
N GLN A 61 -10.66 -9.67 -3.26
CA GLN A 61 -10.49 -9.29 -1.86
C GLN A 61 -9.41 -8.22 -1.67
N GLU A 62 -8.26 -8.35 -2.33
CA GLU A 62 -7.19 -7.35 -2.30
C GLU A 62 -7.66 -6.00 -2.88
N GLU A 63 -8.36 -6.01 -4.01
CA GLU A 63 -8.92 -4.81 -4.63
C GLU A 63 -9.96 -4.14 -3.72
N ALA A 64 -10.82 -4.93 -3.06
CA ALA A 64 -11.79 -4.40 -2.10
C ALA A 64 -11.09 -3.77 -0.88
N GLN A 65 -10.00 -4.38 -0.39
CA GLN A 65 -9.18 -3.81 0.70
C GLN A 65 -8.51 -2.50 0.26
N ARG A 66 -7.94 -2.45 -0.95
CA ARG A 66 -7.36 -1.21 -1.51
C ARG A 66 -8.39 -0.10 -1.63
N HIS A 67 -9.60 -0.38 -2.13
CA HIS A 67 -10.68 0.60 -2.20
C HIS A 67 -11.13 1.09 -0.81
N GLN A 68 -11.13 0.22 0.20
CA GLN A 68 -11.42 0.65 1.58
C GLN A 68 -10.32 1.55 2.16
N GLU A 69 -9.04 1.25 1.90
CA GLU A 69 -7.92 2.08 2.34
C GLU A 69 -7.94 3.45 1.66
N GLU A 70 -8.21 3.52 0.36
CA GLU A 70 -8.36 4.78 -0.38
C GLU A 70 -9.53 5.61 0.15
N LYS A 71 -10.70 4.99 0.39
CA LYS A 71 -11.84 5.69 1.02
C LYS A 71 -11.50 6.23 2.41
N LYS A 72 -10.72 5.49 3.21
CA LYS A 72 -10.29 5.92 4.54
C LYS A 72 -9.32 7.10 4.48
N LYS A 73 -8.39 7.12 3.52
CA LYS A 73 -7.49 8.27 3.26
C LYS A 73 -8.27 9.51 2.81
N GLN A 74 -9.25 9.35 1.93
CA GLN A 74 -10.09 10.46 1.47
C GLN A 74 -10.98 11.01 2.59
N GLN A 75 -11.55 10.16 3.44
CA GLN A 75 -12.35 10.59 4.60
C GLN A 75 -11.51 11.25 5.71
N ALA A 76 -10.25 10.84 5.87
CA ALA A 76 -9.34 11.51 6.80
C ALA A 76 -8.99 12.94 6.33
N ALA A 77 -8.94 13.18 5.02
CA ALA A 77 -8.69 14.51 4.44
C ALA A 77 -9.92 15.44 4.53
N THR A 78 -11.15 14.91 4.56
CA THR A 78 -12.38 15.74 4.57
C THR A 78 -12.97 16.02 5.96
N LYS A 79 -12.51 15.33 7.01
CA LYS A 79 -13.02 15.54 8.39
C LYS A 79 -12.40 16.74 9.10
N GLN A 80 -11.50 17.46 8.46
CA GLN A 80 -11.07 18.77 8.91
C GLN A 80 -12.08 19.81 8.43
N GLU A 81 -12.93 20.30 9.33
CA GLU A 81 -13.83 21.42 9.05
C GLU A 81 -12.97 22.63 8.64
N LYS A 82 -12.92 22.90 7.33
CA LYS A 82 -12.02 23.90 6.76
C LYS A 82 -12.47 25.28 7.20
N VAL A 83 -11.66 25.95 8.02
CA VAL A 83 -11.89 27.34 8.40
C VAL A 83 -11.46 28.22 7.22
N GLN A 84 -12.35 29.11 6.78
CA GLN A 84 -12.13 29.97 5.63
C GLN A 84 -11.96 31.41 6.09
N PHE A 85 -10.80 31.99 5.82
CA PHE A 85 -10.53 33.40 6.08
C PHE A 85 -10.48 34.17 4.77
N ALA A 86 -11.05 35.38 4.76
CA ALA A 86 -11.01 36.23 3.57
C ALA A 86 -9.57 36.71 3.28
N ASN A 87 -8.79 36.94 4.32
CA ASN A 87 -7.41 37.43 4.24
C ASN A 87 -6.67 37.17 5.57
N CYS A 88 -5.36 37.41 5.59
CA CYS A 88 -4.58 37.19 6.81
C CYS A 88 -4.93 38.11 7.97
N LYS A 89 -5.47 39.32 7.73
CA LYS A 89 -5.92 40.20 8.82
C LYS A 89 -7.05 39.54 9.61
N ASP A 90 -8.01 38.98 8.90
CA ASP A 90 -9.14 38.23 9.45
C ASP A 90 -8.65 37.02 10.27
N ALA A 91 -7.78 36.20 9.67
CA ALA A 91 -7.16 35.06 10.35
C ALA A 91 -6.38 35.46 11.62
N ASN A 92 -5.58 36.54 11.55
CA ASN A 92 -4.79 37.01 12.68
C ASN A 92 -5.66 37.56 13.82
N ASN A 93 -6.77 38.24 13.50
CA ASN A 93 -7.73 38.70 14.51
C ASN A 93 -8.33 37.53 15.29
N ASP A 94 -8.56 36.39 14.61
CA ASP A 94 -9.03 35.14 15.21
C ASP A 94 -7.91 34.31 15.85
N GLY A 95 -6.67 34.83 15.87
CA GLY A 95 -5.53 34.19 16.51
C GLY A 95 -4.80 33.16 15.66
N TYR A 96 -5.10 33.06 14.36
CA TYR A 96 -4.41 32.18 13.43
C TYR A 96 -3.16 32.87 12.86
N TYR A 97 -2.02 32.21 13.05
CA TYR A 97 -0.71 32.65 12.62
C TYR A 97 0.11 31.46 12.14
N ASP A 98 1.04 31.68 11.22
CA ASP A 98 2.00 30.65 10.79
C ASP A 98 1.29 29.35 10.33
N ILE A 99 0.25 29.50 9.50
CA ILE A 99 -0.71 28.45 9.14
C ILE A 99 -0.09 27.51 8.09
N THR A 100 0.05 26.23 8.39
CA THR A 100 0.62 25.21 7.48
C THR A 100 -0.45 24.45 6.69
N PRO A 101 -0.13 23.79 5.56
CA PRO A 101 -1.07 23.02 4.73
C PRO A 101 -1.87 21.94 5.47
N GLU A 102 -1.36 21.45 6.59
CA GLU A 102 -2.01 20.46 7.45
C GLU A 102 -3.14 21.07 8.31
N SER A 103 -3.20 22.40 8.39
CA SER A 103 -4.20 23.13 9.16
C SER A 103 -5.49 23.30 8.36
N PRO A 104 -6.67 23.12 8.99
CA PRO A 104 -7.96 23.45 8.38
C PRO A 104 -8.09 24.92 7.99
N ALA A 105 -7.30 25.81 8.60
CA ALA A 105 -7.26 27.22 8.29
C ALA A 105 -6.42 27.57 7.04
N TYR A 106 -5.66 26.60 6.50
CA TYR A 106 -4.80 26.86 5.35
C TYR A 106 -5.62 27.10 4.10
N ALA A 107 -5.22 28.11 3.34
CA ALA A 107 -5.70 28.32 2.01
C ALA A 107 -4.59 28.95 1.18
N SER A 108 -4.41 28.49 -0.06
CA SER A 108 -3.35 28.97 -0.93
C SER A 108 -3.42 30.49 -1.18
N HIS A 109 -4.60 31.12 -1.10
CA HIS A 109 -4.73 32.58 -1.21
C HIS A 109 -4.21 33.36 0.01
N LEU A 110 -4.01 32.69 1.14
CA LEU A 110 -3.42 33.26 2.36
C LEU A 110 -1.88 33.15 2.37
N ASP A 111 -1.32 32.29 1.52
CA ASP A 111 0.11 32.04 1.33
C ASP A 111 0.59 32.71 0.03
N ARG A 112 0.79 34.04 0.10
CA ARG A 112 1.05 34.86 -1.10
C ARG A 112 2.36 34.50 -1.80
N ASP A 113 3.37 34.06 -1.07
CA ASP A 113 4.67 33.67 -1.59
C ASP A 113 4.85 32.16 -1.79
N GLY A 114 3.89 31.35 -1.35
CA GLY A 114 3.80 29.93 -1.69
C GLY A 114 4.90 29.09 -1.04
N ASP A 115 5.40 29.50 0.11
CA ASP A 115 6.44 28.77 0.84
C ASP A 115 5.87 27.71 1.80
N GLY A 116 4.54 27.54 1.81
CA GLY A 116 3.84 26.58 2.64
C GLY A 116 3.54 27.09 4.04
N VAL A 117 3.63 28.40 4.28
CA VAL A 117 3.20 29.01 5.55
C VAL A 117 2.38 30.28 5.29
N ALA A 118 1.07 30.19 5.53
CA ALA A 118 0.15 31.32 5.40
C ALA A 118 0.14 32.21 6.65
N CYS A 119 -0.09 33.51 6.44
CA CYS A 119 -0.33 34.50 7.50
C CYS A 119 0.75 34.57 8.59
N GLU A 120 2.01 34.50 8.16
CA GLU A 120 3.17 34.61 9.05
C GLU A 120 3.24 35.93 9.82
N ARG A 121 3.59 35.83 11.11
CA ARG A 121 3.76 37.02 11.97
C ARG A 121 4.96 37.88 11.57
N ASN A 122 5.99 37.26 11.01
CA ASN A 122 7.31 37.89 10.87
C ASN A 122 7.64 38.37 9.45
N LYS A 123 6.74 38.18 8.47
CA LYS A 123 6.94 38.63 7.08
C LYS A 123 6.80 40.15 6.88
N GLY A 124 6.57 40.93 7.94
CA GLY A 124 6.65 42.38 7.93
C GLY A 124 8.06 42.96 7.68
N HIS A 125 9.14 42.16 7.73
CA HIS A 125 10.51 42.71 7.69
C HIS A 125 11.54 41.99 6.81
N LYS A 126 11.17 40.99 6.00
CA LYS A 126 12.12 40.49 4.98
C LYS A 126 11.95 41.28 3.70
N LYS A 127 12.58 42.45 3.68
CA LYS A 127 12.89 43.18 2.45
C LYS A 127 13.44 42.19 1.43
N SER A 128 12.78 42.10 0.28
CA SER A 128 13.41 41.97 -1.02
C SER A 128 14.89 41.58 -0.97
N SER A 129 15.21 40.30 -0.89
CA SER A 129 16.52 39.84 -1.36
C SER A 129 16.48 39.90 -2.88
N LYS A 130 16.66 41.13 -3.38
CA LYS A 130 17.05 41.46 -4.74
C LYS A 130 18.22 40.55 -5.10
N LYS A 131 17.99 39.52 -5.91
CA LYS A 131 19.07 38.78 -6.56
C LYS A 131 19.35 39.50 -7.88
N HIS A 132 20.60 39.95 -7.98
CA HIS A 132 21.19 40.66 -9.11
C HIS A 132 21.15 39.83 -10.40
#